data_AF-A0A814S708-F1
#
_entry.id   AF-A0A814S708-F1
#
_cell.length_a   1.000
_cell.length_b   1.000
_cell.length_c   1.000
_cell.angle_alpha   90.00
_cell.angle_beta   90.00
_cell.angle_gamma   90.00
#
_symmetry.space_group_name_H-M   'P 1'
#
loop_
_entity.id
_entity.type
_entity.pdbx_description
1 polymer ?
#
loop_
_entity_poly.entity_id
_entity_poly.type
_entity_poly.pdbx_seq_one_letter_code
_entity_poly.pdbx_strand_id
1 'polypeptide(L)'
;MGWVGQLEFNASALARTLYILFGYSFHFGLTYACDTLLSQAFDLGSGYAKDSSNAFYAGNKIAGASSYLFEVLGDRYAKDAWYAFYASNKIEGSSGYSFEALGDRYAKDSSNAYYAGKKIAGASSYSFEALGDHYAKDSSNVYYAGNKIIGASSHSFEALGDQYAKDSSNAYYAGKKIVGASSYSFEALGNGYAKSSGNTYYMGEKVFNG
;
A
#
# COMPACT_ATOMS: atom_id res chain seq x y z
N MET A 1 13.68 -11.88 28.67
CA MET A 1 14.61 -11.69 27.54
C MET A 1 14.54 -10.22 27.15
N GLY A 2 15.56 -9.47 27.57
CA GLY A 2 15.55 -8.01 27.57
C GLY A 2 15.89 -7.43 26.20
N TRP A 3 15.07 -6.50 25.76
CA TRP A 3 15.31 -5.58 24.66
C TRP A 3 16.65 -4.85 24.85
N VAL A 4 17.52 -4.89 23.84
CA VAL A 4 18.67 -3.99 23.74
C VAL A 4 18.32 -2.97 22.67
N GLY A 5 18.05 -1.74 23.12
CA GLY A 5 17.70 -0.62 22.26
C GLY A 5 18.80 -0.34 21.24
N GLN A 6 18.39 -0.10 20.00
CA GLN A 6 19.26 0.28 18.90
C GLN A 6 19.79 1.69 19.18
N LEU A 7 21.08 1.79 19.52
CA LEU A 7 21.80 3.06 19.65
C LEU A 7 22.00 3.64 18.25
N GLU A 8 21.14 4.57 17.85
CA GLU A 8 21.45 5.47 16.73
C GLU A 8 22.53 6.45 17.19
N PHE A 9 23.77 6.17 16.83
CA PHE A 9 24.86 7.10 17.03
C PHE A 9 24.73 8.26 16.03
N ASN A 10 24.33 9.42 16.52
CA ASN A 10 24.36 10.66 15.75
C ASN A 10 25.82 10.96 15.35
N ALA A 11 26.12 10.92 14.05
CA ALA A 11 27.46 11.16 13.50
C ALA A 11 28.04 12.51 13.96
N SER A 12 27.20 13.53 14.19
CA SER A 12 27.65 14.83 14.73
C SER A 12 28.12 14.75 16.18
N ALA A 13 27.54 13.85 16.98
CA ALA A 13 27.94 13.63 18.38
C ALA A 13 29.26 12.86 18.46
N LEU A 14 29.48 11.88 17.58
CA LEU A 14 30.76 11.18 17.45
C LEU A 14 31.88 12.13 16.99
N ALA A 15 31.61 12.99 15.99
CA ALA A 15 32.57 13.96 15.49
C ALA A 15 32.96 15.01 16.55
N ARG A 16 32.00 15.49 17.36
CA ARG A 16 32.26 16.41 18.48
C ARG A 16 33.09 15.76 19.58
N THR A 17 32.82 14.49 19.90
CA THR A 17 33.57 13.75 20.94
C THR A 17 35.01 13.47 20.51
N LEU A 18 35.26 13.15 19.23
CA LEU A 18 36.62 12.98 18.70
C LEU A 18 37.42 14.29 18.69
N TYR A 19 36.78 15.44 18.45
CA TYR A 19 37.45 16.75 18.47
C TYR A 19 37.97 17.12 19.86
N ILE A 20 37.16 16.86 20.90
CA ILE A 20 37.52 17.12 22.30
C ILE A 20 38.70 16.26 22.76
N LEU A 21 38.84 15.04 22.23
CA LEU A 21 39.87 14.08 22.65
C LEU A 21 41.23 14.28 21.97
N PHE A 22 41.29 14.84 20.75
CA PHE A 22 42.53 14.76 19.93
C PHE A 22 43.07 16.10 19.38
N GLY A 23 42.38 17.23 19.58
CA GLY A 23 43.00 18.56 19.55
C GLY A 23 43.64 19.10 18.24
N TYR A 24 43.61 18.40 17.10
CA TYR A 24 44.09 18.93 15.80
C TYR A 24 43.26 18.48 14.58
N SER A 25 43.28 19.33 13.55
CA SER A 25 42.45 19.34 12.34
C SER A 25 42.50 18.07 11.48
N PHE A 26 41.78 17.02 11.90
CA PHE A 26 41.26 15.96 11.01
C PHE A 26 39.95 16.37 10.30
N HIS A 27 39.65 17.67 10.29
CA HIS A 27 38.37 18.25 9.93
C HIS A 27 38.08 18.27 8.41
N PHE A 28 39.02 17.90 7.55
CA PHE A 28 38.75 17.80 6.10
C PHE A 28 38.45 16.37 5.67
N GLY A 29 39.28 15.38 6.06
CA GLY A 29 39.13 14.00 5.61
C GLY A 29 37.93 13.24 6.22
N LEU A 30 37.67 13.42 7.52
CA LEU A 30 36.51 12.81 8.19
C LEU A 30 35.20 13.43 7.74
N THR A 31 35.18 14.75 7.52
CA THR A 31 34.01 15.49 7.04
C THR A 31 33.72 15.13 5.59
N TYR A 32 34.73 15.04 4.71
CA TYR A 32 34.54 14.53 3.35
C TYR A 32 34.03 13.10 3.30
N ALA A 33 34.59 12.19 4.11
CA ALA A 33 34.13 10.81 4.17
C ALA A 33 32.69 10.72 4.70
N CYS A 34 32.36 11.52 5.72
CA CYS A 34 31.01 11.60 6.29
C CYS A 34 30.02 12.20 5.28
N ASP A 35 30.37 13.28 4.59
CA ASP A 35 29.56 13.88 3.53
C ASP A 35 29.36 12.91 2.35
N THR A 36 30.40 12.17 1.97
CA THR A 36 30.31 11.15 0.91
C THR A 36 29.40 9.99 1.31
N LEU A 37 29.50 9.51 2.56
CA LEU A 37 28.62 8.48 3.12
C LEU A 37 27.17 8.97 3.33
N LEU A 38 26.98 10.25 3.69
CA LEU A 38 25.67 10.89 3.85
C LEU A 38 24.99 11.18 2.50
N SER A 39 25.77 11.29 1.42
CA SER A 39 25.28 11.51 0.05
C SER A 39 24.91 10.23 -0.69
N GLN A 40 25.29 9.06 -0.17
CA GLN A 40 24.98 7.79 -0.82
C GLN A 40 23.51 7.43 -0.58
N ALA A 41 22.77 7.21 -1.66
CA ALA A 41 21.40 6.71 -1.57
C ALA A 41 21.42 5.22 -1.18
N PHE A 42 20.64 4.90 -0.16
CA PHE A 42 20.36 3.54 0.30
C PHE A 42 19.10 3.02 -0.38
N ASP A 43 19.20 1.86 -1.01
CA ASP A 43 18.05 1.16 -1.58
C ASP A 43 17.18 0.59 -0.45
N LEU A 44 15.89 0.90 -0.51
CA LEU A 44 14.87 0.42 0.43
C LEU A 44 14.00 -0.70 -0.19
N GLY A 45 14.25 -1.04 -1.45
CA GLY A 45 13.48 -2.02 -2.22
C GLY A 45 12.20 -1.45 -2.84
N SER A 46 11.54 -2.26 -3.68
CA SER A 46 10.30 -1.88 -4.38
C SER A 46 10.38 -0.58 -5.19
N GLY A 47 11.60 -0.22 -5.63
CA GLY A 47 11.89 1.01 -6.37
C GLY A 47 12.09 2.26 -5.50
N TYR A 48 12.05 2.13 -4.17
CA TYR A 48 12.33 3.23 -3.24
C TYR A 48 13.79 3.26 -2.82
N ALA A 49 14.31 4.46 -2.62
CA ALA A 49 15.62 4.68 -2.03
C ALA A 49 15.58 5.95 -1.15
N LYS A 50 16.56 6.13 -0.27
CA LYS A 50 16.74 7.39 0.46
C LYS A 50 18.20 7.73 0.67
N ASP A 51 18.53 9.00 0.67
CA ASP A 51 19.81 9.50 1.20
C ASP A 51 19.55 10.17 2.57
N SER A 52 20.54 10.88 3.12
CA SER A 52 20.41 11.59 4.39
C SER A 52 19.30 12.66 4.41
N SER A 53 18.93 13.22 3.25
CA SER A 53 18.07 14.40 3.11
C SER A 53 16.80 14.17 2.30
N ASN A 54 16.76 13.14 1.45
CA ASN A 54 15.73 12.93 0.45
C ASN A 54 15.29 11.47 0.39
N ALA A 55 14.01 11.27 0.08
CA ALA A 55 13.50 9.98 -0.38
C ALA A 55 13.28 10.02 -1.90
N PHE A 56 13.41 8.87 -2.54
CA PHE A 56 13.32 8.68 -3.98
C PHE A 56 12.42 7.49 -4.32
N TYR A 57 11.77 7.57 -5.47
CA TYR A 57 11.09 6.46 -6.11
C TYR A 57 11.47 6.41 -7.59
N ALA A 58 11.94 5.24 -8.05
CA ALA A 58 12.43 5.01 -9.40
C ALA A 58 13.47 6.09 -9.84
N GLY A 59 14.37 6.45 -8.93
CA GLY A 59 15.40 7.48 -9.14
C GLY A 59 14.91 8.93 -9.05
N ASN A 60 13.61 9.18 -8.94
CA ASN A 60 13.04 10.53 -8.83
C ASN A 60 12.82 10.90 -7.37
N LYS A 61 13.24 12.12 -6.98
CA LYS A 61 13.00 12.65 -5.64
C LYS A 61 11.49 12.74 -5.37
N ILE A 62 11.08 12.27 -4.19
CA ILE A 62 9.70 12.37 -3.70
C ILE A 62 9.54 13.75 -3.04
N ALA A 63 8.80 14.64 -3.69
CA ALA A 63 8.61 15.99 -3.19
C ALA A 63 7.85 15.99 -1.85
N GLY A 64 8.38 16.72 -0.86
CA GLY A 64 7.75 16.85 0.46
C GLY A 64 7.96 15.66 1.41
N ALA A 65 8.62 14.59 0.97
CA ALA A 65 8.99 13.48 1.83
C ALA A 65 10.17 13.83 2.72
N SER A 66 10.04 13.51 4.00
CA SER A 66 11.17 13.46 4.94
C SER A 66 11.93 12.15 4.77
N SER A 67 13.25 12.19 4.58
CA SER A 67 14.11 11.00 4.65
C SER A 67 14.13 10.38 6.06
N TYR A 68 13.90 11.21 7.08
CA TYR A 68 13.81 10.79 8.48
C TYR A 68 12.53 9.97 8.71
N LEU A 69 12.72 8.75 9.24
CA LEU A 69 11.68 7.73 9.43
C LEU A 69 10.92 7.35 8.15
N PHE A 70 11.54 7.52 6.97
CA PHE A 70 10.97 7.03 5.73
C PHE A 70 10.98 5.50 5.70
N GLU A 71 9.80 4.92 5.52
CA GLU A 71 9.51 3.48 5.58
C GLU A 71 8.76 3.05 4.31
N VAL A 72 9.18 1.94 3.71
CA VAL A 72 8.50 1.33 2.56
C VAL A 72 7.52 0.28 3.07
N LEU A 73 6.26 0.39 2.67
CA LEU A 73 5.17 -0.47 3.14
C LEU A 73 4.81 -1.60 2.15
N GLY A 74 5.36 -1.56 0.93
CA GLY A 74 5.00 -2.47 -0.16
C GLY A 74 3.88 -1.91 -1.03
N ASP A 75 3.55 -2.59 -2.15
CA ASP A 75 2.50 -2.17 -3.09
C ASP A 75 2.60 -0.73 -3.60
N ARG A 76 3.84 -0.23 -3.70
CA ARG A 76 4.17 1.17 -4.05
C ARG A 76 3.70 2.18 -3.01
N TYR A 77 3.44 1.77 -1.77
CA TYR A 77 3.25 2.66 -0.64
C TYR A 77 4.54 2.81 0.15
N ALA A 78 4.75 4.03 0.61
CA ALA A 78 5.75 4.39 1.60
C ALA A 78 5.17 5.46 2.52
N LYS A 79 5.80 5.70 3.65
CA LYS A 79 5.41 6.77 4.58
C LYS A 79 6.62 7.39 5.24
N ASP A 80 6.44 8.61 5.73
CA ASP A 80 7.27 9.18 6.78
C ASP A 80 6.42 9.42 8.04
N ALA A 81 6.94 10.16 9.02
CA ALA A 81 6.23 10.45 10.25
C ALA A 81 4.91 11.23 10.04
N TRP A 82 4.78 11.97 8.95
CA TRP A 82 3.69 12.93 8.71
C TRP A 82 2.75 12.49 7.59
N TYR A 83 3.30 11.99 6.49
CA TYR A 83 2.57 11.73 5.26
C TYR A 83 2.83 10.32 4.75
N ALA A 84 1.87 9.83 3.99
CA ALA A 84 2.04 8.67 3.15
C ALA A 84 2.24 9.07 1.69
N PHE A 85 2.85 8.17 0.94
CA PHE A 85 3.24 8.35 -0.44
C PHE A 85 2.82 7.13 -1.26
N TYR A 86 2.37 7.37 -2.48
CA TYR A 86 2.16 6.35 -3.49
C TYR A 86 3.09 6.58 -4.67
N ALA A 87 4.04 5.67 -4.88
CA ALA A 87 5.18 5.88 -5.76
C ALA A 87 5.89 7.21 -5.40
N SER A 88 6.01 8.14 -6.35
CA SER A 88 6.63 9.45 -6.15
C SER A 88 5.67 10.53 -5.62
N ASN A 89 4.40 10.22 -5.38
CA ASN A 89 3.38 11.21 -5.06
C ASN A 89 3.02 11.19 -3.58
N LYS A 90 2.98 12.36 -2.95
CA LYS A 90 2.38 12.55 -1.63
C LYS A 90 0.87 12.29 -1.72
N ILE A 91 0.34 11.56 -0.74
CA ILE A 91 -1.10 11.33 -0.59
C ILE A 91 -1.66 12.46 0.26
N GLU A 92 -2.38 13.38 -0.37
CA GLU A 92 -2.93 14.54 0.33
C GLU A 92 -3.96 14.15 1.39
N GLY A 93 -3.84 14.75 2.57
CA GLY A 93 -4.69 14.47 3.73
C GLY A 93 -4.40 13.15 4.44
N SER A 94 -3.37 12.41 4.03
CA SER A 94 -2.94 11.20 4.74
C SER A 94 -2.21 11.50 6.04
N SER A 95 -2.29 10.56 6.98
CA SER A 95 -1.52 10.58 8.22
C SER A 95 -0.49 9.45 8.21
N GLY A 96 0.79 9.80 7.96
CA GLY A 96 1.90 8.86 7.98
C GLY A 96 1.99 8.06 9.28
N TYR A 97 1.76 8.71 10.42
CA TYR A 97 1.74 8.08 11.74
C TYR A 97 0.83 6.85 11.82
N SER A 98 -0.37 6.91 11.23
CA SER A 98 -1.36 5.83 11.27
C SER A 98 -1.53 5.08 9.94
N PHE A 99 -0.68 5.37 8.95
CA PHE A 99 -0.83 4.79 7.62
C PHE A 99 -0.38 3.33 7.58
N GLU A 100 -1.20 2.51 6.93
CA GLU A 100 -1.06 1.07 6.81
C GLU A 100 -1.39 0.66 5.37
N ALA A 101 -0.49 -0.10 4.72
CA ALA A 101 -0.79 -0.75 3.44
C ALA A 101 -1.50 -2.08 3.70
N LEU A 102 -2.62 -2.32 3.02
CA LEU A 102 -3.48 -3.49 3.24
C LEU A 102 -3.30 -4.58 2.17
N GLY A 103 -2.53 -4.30 1.12
CA GLY A 103 -2.38 -5.19 -0.05
C GLY A 103 -3.27 -4.79 -1.22
N ASP A 104 -2.97 -5.31 -2.40
CA ASP A 104 -3.65 -5.03 -3.67
C ASP A 104 -3.87 -3.55 -3.98
N ARG A 105 -2.89 -2.73 -3.58
CA ARG A 105 -2.92 -1.26 -3.67
C ARG A 105 -3.95 -0.57 -2.76
N TYR A 106 -4.60 -1.30 -1.87
CA TYR A 106 -5.37 -0.68 -0.79
C TYR A 106 -4.47 -0.28 0.37
N ALA A 107 -4.86 0.80 1.01
CA ALA A 107 -4.24 1.28 2.23
C ALA A 107 -5.27 2.05 3.06
N LYS A 108 -4.97 2.28 4.33
CA LYS A 108 -5.77 3.16 5.18
C LYS A 108 -4.90 3.95 6.12
N ASP A 109 -5.45 5.03 6.65
CA ASP A 109 -5.01 5.64 7.89
C ASP A 109 -6.18 5.64 8.88
N SER A 110 -5.99 6.25 10.06
CA SER A 110 -7.05 6.34 11.08
C SER A 110 -8.35 6.98 10.59
N SER A 111 -8.32 7.83 9.56
CA SER A 111 -9.45 8.65 9.11
C SER A 111 -9.97 8.30 7.71
N ASN A 112 -9.16 7.68 6.86
CA ASN A 112 -9.42 7.50 5.44
C ASN A 112 -8.98 6.13 4.94
N ALA A 113 -9.66 5.63 3.92
CA ALA A 113 -9.20 4.51 3.10
C ALA A 113 -8.76 5.01 1.72
N TYR A 114 -7.82 4.30 1.10
CA TYR A 114 -7.17 4.68 -0.14
C TYR A 114 -7.05 3.49 -1.10
N TYR A 115 -7.09 3.78 -2.40
CA TYR A 115 -6.70 2.87 -3.46
C TYR A 115 -5.72 3.56 -4.41
N ALA A 116 -4.55 2.94 -4.62
CA ALA A 116 -3.47 3.48 -5.44
C ALA A 116 -3.17 4.98 -5.17
N GLY A 117 -3.08 5.33 -3.89
CA GLY A 117 -2.81 6.70 -3.42
C GLY A 117 -3.99 7.68 -3.50
N LYS A 118 -5.17 7.25 -3.93
CA LYS A 118 -6.37 8.09 -4.00
C LYS A 118 -7.34 7.75 -2.87
N LYS A 119 -7.86 8.77 -2.17
CA LYS A 119 -8.88 8.60 -1.13
C LYS A 119 -10.15 7.99 -1.72
N ILE A 120 -10.68 6.97 -1.07
CA ILE A 120 -11.96 6.33 -1.41
C ILE A 120 -13.07 7.11 -0.70
N ALA A 121 -13.91 7.78 -1.48
CA ALA A 121 -14.98 8.62 -0.93
C ALA A 121 -16.05 7.75 -0.23
N GLY A 122 -16.42 8.13 1.00
CA GLY A 122 -17.46 7.46 1.79
C GLY A 122 -17.03 6.16 2.46
N ALA A 123 -15.78 5.72 2.29
CA ALA A 123 -15.26 4.54 2.96
C ALA A 123 -14.97 4.80 4.43
N SER A 124 -15.37 3.86 5.28
CA SER A 124 -15.08 3.87 6.71
C SER A 124 -13.74 3.20 6.99
N SER A 125 -12.69 3.98 7.29
CA SER A 125 -11.36 3.46 7.63
C SER A 125 -11.36 2.47 8.80
N TYR A 126 -12.24 2.70 9.78
CA TYR A 126 -12.34 1.89 11.00
C TYR A 126 -12.63 0.41 10.71
N SER A 127 -13.51 0.15 9.73
CA SER A 127 -13.91 -1.20 9.33
C SER A 127 -13.39 -1.62 7.96
N PHE A 128 -12.46 -0.83 7.38
CA PHE A 128 -11.95 -1.09 6.04
C PHE A 128 -10.97 -2.26 6.03
N GLU A 129 -11.20 -3.19 5.11
CA GLU A 129 -10.37 -4.37 4.87
C GLU A 129 -10.22 -4.64 3.37
N ALA A 130 -9.02 -5.05 2.96
CA ALA A 130 -8.77 -5.57 1.62
C ALA A 130 -9.09 -7.07 1.59
N LEU A 131 -9.78 -7.53 0.55
CA LEU A 131 -10.25 -8.91 0.44
C LEU A 131 -9.43 -9.75 -0.56
N GLY A 132 -8.50 -9.14 -1.29
CA GLY A 132 -7.83 -9.77 -2.42
C GLY A 132 -8.45 -9.39 -3.78
N ASP A 133 -7.71 -9.61 -4.87
CA ASP A 133 -8.15 -9.41 -6.25
C ASP A 133 -8.74 -8.02 -6.53
N HIS A 134 -8.17 -6.99 -5.90
CA HIS A 134 -8.66 -5.61 -5.95
C HIS A 134 -10.06 -5.38 -5.34
N TYR A 135 -10.61 -6.35 -4.60
CA TYR A 135 -11.78 -6.12 -3.76
C TYR A 135 -11.39 -5.64 -2.37
N ALA A 136 -12.24 -4.78 -1.81
CA ALA A 136 -12.18 -4.34 -0.43
C ALA A 136 -13.60 -4.11 0.08
N LYS A 137 -13.78 -4.09 1.39
CA LYS A 137 -15.06 -3.69 1.99
C LYS A 137 -14.85 -2.87 3.26
N ASP A 138 -15.89 -2.13 3.59
CA ASP A 138 -16.12 -1.66 4.96
C ASP A 138 -17.42 -2.29 5.49
N SER A 139 -17.84 -1.91 6.68
CA SER A 139 -19.06 -2.46 7.30
C SER A 139 -20.33 -2.25 6.48
N SER A 140 -20.38 -1.25 5.59
CA SER A 140 -21.60 -0.86 4.84
C SER A 140 -21.46 -0.99 3.33
N ASN A 141 -20.25 -1.04 2.80
CA ASN A 141 -19.97 -0.91 1.37
C ASN A 141 -18.93 -1.92 0.91
N VAL A 142 -18.98 -2.24 -0.39
CA VAL A 142 -17.97 -3.02 -1.08
C VAL A 142 -17.37 -2.19 -2.19
N TYR A 143 -16.08 -2.37 -2.43
CA TYR A 143 -15.30 -1.63 -3.41
C TYR A 143 -14.53 -2.57 -4.33
N TYR A 144 -14.38 -2.17 -5.59
CA TYR A 144 -13.46 -2.76 -6.55
C TYR A 144 -12.56 -1.67 -7.12
N ALA A 145 -11.24 -1.86 -7.03
CA ALA A 145 -10.25 -0.88 -7.42
C ALA A 145 -10.56 0.55 -6.92
N GLY A 146 -11.01 0.67 -5.66
CA GLY A 146 -11.40 1.95 -5.04
C GLY A 146 -12.78 2.50 -5.43
N ASN A 147 -13.53 1.83 -6.31
CA ASN A 147 -14.87 2.25 -6.70
C ASN A 147 -15.94 1.45 -5.96
N LYS A 148 -16.94 2.14 -5.39
CA LYS A 148 -18.05 1.48 -4.70
C LYS A 148 -18.89 0.64 -5.67
N ILE A 149 -19.13 -0.63 -5.32
CA ILE A 149 -20.02 -1.54 -6.06
C ILE A 149 -21.44 -1.32 -5.57
N ILE A 150 -22.30 -0.77 -6.43
CA ILE A 150 -23.69 -0.46 -6.07
C ILE A 150 -24.50 -1.76 -5.96
N GLY A 151 -25.22 -1.91 -4.84
CA GLY A 151 -26.08 -3.06 -4.57
C GLY A 151 -25.37 -4.28 -3.99
N ALA A 152 -24.05 -4.23 -3.80
CA ALA A 152 -23.30 -5.30 -3.15
C ALA A 152 -23.51 -5.32 -1.63
N SER A 153 -23.73 -6.50 -1.08
CA SER A 153 -23.89 -6.71 0.36
C SER A 153 -22.54 -6.97 1.03
N SER A 154 -21.99 -5.99 1.75
CA SER A 154 -20.72 -6.11 2.50
C SER A 154 -20.71 -7.28 3.49
N HIS A 155 -21.86 -7.55 4.12
CA HIS A 155 -21.98 -8.58 5.15
C HIS A 155 -21.72 -9.99 4.61
N SER A 156 -22.14 -10.27 3.39
CA SER A 156 -21.99 -11.59 2.73
C SER A 156 -20.96 -11.60 1.61
N PHE A 157 -20.22 -10.50 1.39
CA PHE A 157 -19.31 -10.37 0.26
C PHE A 157 -18.06 -11.24 0.46
N GLU A 158 -17.72 -12.00 -0.57
CA GLU A 158 -16.61 -12.94 -0.64
C GLU A 158 -15.89 -12.77 -1.99
N ALA A 159 -14.57 -12.52 -1.95
CA ALA A 159 -13.71 -12.59 -3.13
C ALA A 159 -13.33 -14.07 -3.38
N LEU A 160 -13.44 -14.53 -4.64
CA LEU A 160 -13.35 -15.94 -4.99
C LEU A 160 -12.06 -16.30 -5.76
N GLY A 161 -11.17 -15.35 -6.02
CA GLY A 161 -10.06 -15.55 -6.97
C GLY A 161 -10.36 -14.99 -8.35
N ASP A 162 -9.31 -14.66 -9.11
CA ASP A 162 -9.39 -14.26 -10.52
C ASP A 162 -10.37 -13.11 -10.80
N GLN A 163 -10.48 -12.17 -9.86
CA GLN A 163 -11.41 -11.03 -9.91
C GLN A 163 -12.90 -11.42 -9.85
N TYR A 164 -13.22 -12.68 -9.63
CA TYR A 164 -14.58 -13.09 -9.29
C TYR A 164 -14.87 -12.84 -7.82
N ALA A 165 -16.11 -12.50 -7.53
CA ALA A 165 -16.61 -12.36 -6.18
C ALA A 165 -18.10 -12.67 -6.16
N LYS A 166 -18.66 -12.88 -4.97
CA LYS A 166 -20.11 -12.99 -4.79
C LYS A 166 -20.55 -12.36 -3.48
N ASP A 167 -21.84 -12.04 -3.41
CA ASP A 167 -22.56 -11.86 -2.16
C ASP A 167 -23.72 -12.86 -2.09
N SER A 168 -24.59 -12.74 -1.09
CA SER A 168 -25.74 -13.64 -0.94
C SER A 168 -26.70 -13.65 -2.13
N SER A 169 -26.71 -12.61 -2.95
CA SER A 169 -27.73 -12.38 -3.99
C SER A 169 -27.16 -12.28 -5.40
N ASN A 170 -25.89 -11.95 -5.56
CA ASN A 170 -25.27 -11.61 -6.82
C ASN A 170 -23.87 -12.22 -6.94
N ALA A 171 -23.45 -12.48 -8.17
CA ALA A 171 -22.07 -12.74 -8.53
C ALA A 171 -21.48 -11.54 -9.28
N TYR A 172 -20.18 -11.35 -9.17
CA TYR A 172 -19.45 -10.22 -9.71
C TYR A 172 -18.17 -10.67 -10.41
N TYR A 173 -17.78 -9.93 -11.45
CA TYR A 173 -16.46 -9.98 -12.06
C TYR A 173 -15.92 -8.56 -12.19
N ALA A 174 -14.72 -8.32 -11.69
CA ALA A 174 -14.07 -7.01 -11.72
C ALA A 174 -14.98 -5.86 -11.24
N GLY A 175 -15.73 -6.09 -10.16
CA GLY A 175 -16.68 -5.12 -9.59
C GLY A 175 -18.01 -4.96 -10.33
N LYS A 176 -18.23 -5.69 -11.44
CA LYS A 176 -19.48 -5.66 -12.21
C LYS A 176 -20.33 -6.87 -11.90
N LYS A 177 -21.63 -6.66 -11.68
CA LYS A 177 -22.60 -7.75 -11.50
C LYS A 177 -22.71 -8.59 -12.77
N ILE A 178 -22.60 -9.91 -12.62
CA ILE A 178 -22.81 -10.88 -13.71
C ILE A 178 -24.31 -11.19 -13.81
N VAL A 179 -24.91 -10.83 -14.93
CA VAL A 179 -26.36 -11.02 -15.15
C VAL A 179 -26.66 -12.49 -15.42
N GLY A 180 -27.69 -13.04 -14.76
CA GLY A 180 -28.14 -14.43 -14.95
C GLY A 180 -27.34 -15.47 -14.15
N ALA A 181 -26.26 -15.06 -13.48
CA ALA A 181 -25.55 -15.89 -12.53
C ALA A 181 -26.34 -16.00 -11.21
N SER A 182 -26.45 -17.22 -10.69
CA SER A 182 -26.94 -17.49 -9.33
C SER A 182 -25.77 -17.49 -8.37
N SER A 183 -25.79 -16.60 -7.37
CA SER A 183 -24.80 -16.55 -6.28
C SER A 183 -24.69 -17.87 -5.52
N TYR A 184 -25.80 -18.59 -5.36
CA TYR A 184 -25.87 -19.85 -4.63
C TYR A 184 -25.03 -20.97 -5.27
N SER A 185 -24.98 -21.01 -6.60
CA SER A 185 -24.22 -22.01 -7.37
C SER A 185 -22.96 -21.46 -8.03
N PHE A 186 -22.58 -20.21 -7.70
CA PHE A 186 -21.44 -19.54 -8.32
C PHE A 186 -20.13 -20.07 -7.77
N GLU A 187 -19.27 -20.53 -8.68
CA GLU A 187 -17.95 -21.08 -8.37
C GLU A 187 -16.94 -20.53 -9.39
N ALA A 188 -15.87 -19.90 -8.89
CA ALA A 188 -14.70 -19.54 -9.70
C ALA A 188 -13.86 -20.80 -9.94
N LEU A 189 -13.53 -21.06 -11.21
CA LEU A 189 -12.84 -22.28 -11.65
C LEU A 189 -11.34 -22.06 -11.89
N GLY A 190 -10.87 -20.83 -11.82
CA GLY A 190 -9.50 -20.46 -12.17
C GLY A 190 -9.34 -20.06 -13.65
N ASN A 191 -8.23 -19.40 -13.97
CA ASN A 191 -7.88 -18.90 -15.30
C ASN A 191 -8.98 -18.02 -15.94
N GLY A 192 -9.72 -17.27 -15.10
CA GLY A 192 -10.81 -16.40 -15.56
C GLY A 192 -12.12 -17.13 -15.88
N TYR A 193 -12.23 -18.44 -15.66
CA TYR A 193 -13.48 -19.19 -15.80
C TYR A 193 -14.27 -19.23 -14.50
N ALA A 194 -15.59 -19.24 -14.62
CA ALA A 194 -16.52 -19.52 -13.53
C ALA A 194 -17.70 -20.34 -14.05
N LYS A 195 -18.43 -20.99 -13.15
CA LYS A 195 -19.70 -21.67 -13.48
C LYS A 195 -20.81 -21.23 -12.54
N SER A 196 -22.04 -21.23 -13.05
CA SER A 196 -23.24 -21.01 -12.25
C SER A 196 -24.48 -21.52 -12.98
N SER A 197 -25.28 -22.32 -12.27
CA SER A 197 -26.56 -22.86 -12.75
C SER A 197 -26.49 -23.48 -14.16
N GLY A 198 -25.49 -24.33 -14.39
CA GLY A 198 -25.26 -25.01 -15.68
C GLY A 198 -24.67 -24.14 -16.79
N ASN A 199 -24.39 -22.86 -16.51
CA ASN A 199 -23.73 -21.96 -17.45
C ASN A 199 -22.25 -21.80 -17.07
N THR A 200 -21.41 -21.64 -18.09
CA THR A 200 -20.00 -21.26 -17.94
C THR A 200 -19.84 -19.79 -18.25
N TYR A 201 -18.96 -19.12 -17.52
CA TYR A 201 -18.60 -17.72 -17.71
C TYR A 201 -17.09 -17.61 -17.90
N TYR A 202 -16.67 -16.71 -18.77
CA TYR A 202 -15.28 -16.34 -18.98
C TYR A 202 -15.16 -14.83 -18.81
N MET A 203 -14.34 -14.40 -17.85
CA MET A 203 -14.16 -12.99 -17.47
C MET A 203 -15.51 -12.26 -17.27
N GLY A 204 -16.45 -12.93 -16.59
CA GLY A 204 -17.80 -12.40 -16.31
C GLY A 204 -18.82 -12.54 -17.43
N GLU A 205 -18.40 -12.89 -18.65
CA GLU A 205 -19.29 -13.05 -19.80
C GLU A 205 -19.74 -14.50 -19.95
N LYS A 206 -21.03 -14.72 -20.23
CA LYS A 206 -21.58 -16.06 -20.42
C LYS A 206 -21.05 -16.68 -21.71
N VAL A 207 -20.49 -17.88 -21.61
CA VAL A 207 -20.02 -18.67 -22.76
C VAL A 207 -21.19 -19.47 -23.34
N PHE A 208 -21.42 -19.32 -24.64
CA PHE A 208 -22.40 -20.11 -25.38
C PHE A 208 -21.67 -21.24 -26.10
N ASN A 209 -21.92 -22.48 -25.68
CA ASN A 209 -21.52 -23.64 -26.45
C ASN A 209 -22.54 -23.81 -27.59
N GLY A 210 -22.08 -23.61 -28.83
CA GLY A 210 -22.85 -23.90 -30.05
C GLY A 210 -22.89 -25.39 -30.37
#